data_AF-A0A528LZ46-F1
#
_entry.id   AF-A0A528LZ46-F1
#
_cell.length_a   1.000
_cell.length_b   1.000
_cell.length_c   1.000
_cell.angle_alpha   90.00
_cell.angle_beta   90.00
_cell.angle_gamma   90.00
#
_symmetry.space_group_name_H-M   'P 1'
#
loop_
_entity.id
_entity.type
_entity.pdbx_description
1 polymer ?
#
loop_
_entity_poly.entity_id
_entity_poly.type
_entity_poly.pdbx_seq_one_letter_code
_entity_poly.pdbx_strand_id
1 'polypeptide(L)'
;MLESEWEGHALRILRLSYSGERAYEIYVGATAGEQLWGRLLEAGRPLGLKPYGVEALGALRVEKGHVAGPEIDGRTTLDDLGL
;
A
#
# COMPACT_ATOMS: atom_id res chain seq x y z
N MET A 1 12.85 6.88 -2.26
CA MET A 1 12.75 6.21 -0.94
C MET A 1 13.28 7.18 0.09
N LEU A 2 12.60 7.29 1.24
CA LEU A 2 13.01 8.12 2.37
C LEU A 2 13.17 7.22 3.60
N GLU A 3 14.29 7.33 4.27
CA GLU A 3 14.52 6.72 5.58
C GLU A 3 14.42 7.82 6.65
N SER A 4 13.70 7.54 7.74
CA SER A 4 13.49 8.49 8.82
C SER A 4 13.30 7.77 10.16
N GLU A 5 13.02 8.54 11.20
CA GLU A 5 12.65 8.03 12.52
C GLU A 5 11.33 8.70 12.95
N TRP A 6 10.50 7.95 13.68
CA TRP A 6 9.31 8.46 14.34
C TRP A 6 9.19 7.82 15.72
N GLU A 7 9.18 8.66 16.77
CA GLU A 7 9.08 8.21 18.17
C GLU A 7 10.11 7.14 18.55
N GLY A 8 11.33 7.23 18.00
CA GLY A 8 12.40 6.25 18.23
C GLY A 8 12.29 4.97 17.38
N HIS A 9 11.28 4.87 16.50
CA HIS A 9 11.14 3.77 15.55
C HIS A 9 11.66 4.16 14.17
N ALA A 10 12.52 3.30 13.60
CA ALA A 10 12.94 3.44 12.23
C ALA A 10 11.73 3.36 11.28
N LEU A 11 11.66 4.30 10.34
CA LEU A 11 10.64 4.39 9.31
C LEU A 11 11.27 4.34 7.93
N ARG A 12 10.57 3.67 7.01
CA ARG A 12 10.87 3.72 5.59
C ARG A 12 9.62 4.11 4.82
N ILE A 13 9.73 5.15 4.00
CA ILE A 13 8.63 5.67 3.20
C ILE A 13 9.01 5.54 1.72
N LEU A 14 8.17 4.82 0.97
CA LEU A 14 8.34 4.61 -0.46
C LEU A 14 7.22 5.31 -1.22
N ARG A 15 7.57 5.97 -2.32
CA ARG A 15 6.59 6.44 -3.30
C ARG A 15 6.22 5.24 -4.19
N LEU A 16 5.40 4.36 -3.65
CA LEU A 16 4.92 3.12 -4.28
C LEU A 16 3.42 3.01 -4.03
N SER A 17 2.70 2.40 -4.98
CA SER A 17 1.24 2.28 -4.93
C SER A 17 0.78 1.07 -5.71
N TYR A 18 -0.06 0.25 -5.08
CA TYR A 18 -0.72 -0.86 -5.75
C TYR A 18 -2.10 -0.49 -6.33
N SER A 19 -2.73 0.57 -5.80
CA SER A 19 -4.01 1.08 -6.31
C SER A 19 -3.89 1.92 -7.59
N GLY A 20 -2.67 2.34 -7.96
CA GLY A 20 -2.44 3.23 -9.10
C GLY A 20 -2.54 4.73 -8.79
N GLU A 21 -2.98 5.07 -7.58
CA GLU A 21 -3.10 6.45 -7.11
C GLU A 21 -1.76 7.06 -6.66
N ARG A 22 -1.75 8.38 -6.45
CA ARG A 22 -0.66 9.08 -5.74
C ARG A 22 -0.63 8.64 -4.27
N ALA A 23 0.04 7.53 -4.00
CA ALA A 23 0.16 6.94 -2.68
C ALA A 23 1.61 6.71 -2.27
N TYR A 24 1.77 6.37 -0.99
CA TYR A 24 3.03 6.01 -0.37
C TYR A 24 2.82 4.77 0.49
N GLU A 25 3.83 3.92 0.55
CA GLU A 25 3.90 2.82 1.50
C GLU A 25 4.81 3.22 2.64
N ILE A 26 4.34 3.02 3.87
CA ILE A 26 5.03 3.39 5.10
C ILE A 26 5.30 2.11 5.88
N TYR A 27 6.58 1.84 6.13
CA TYR A 27 7.04 0.67 6.85
C TYR A 27 7.61 1.09 8.20
N VAL A 28 7.19 0.37 9.24
CA VAL A 28 7.65 0.53 10.63
C VAL A 28 7.84 -0.86 11.24
N GLY A 29 8.62 -0.95 12.32
CA GLY A 29 8.71 -2.19 13.11
C GLY A 29 7.33 -2.66 13.58
N ALA A 30 7.09 -3.98 13.57
CA ALA A 30 5.78 -4.57 13.83
C ALA A 30 5.16 -4.14 15.18
N THR A 31 6.00 -3.92 16.21
CA THR A 31 5.56 -3.47 17.54
C THR A 31 4.99 -2.05 17.58
N ALA A 32 5.28 -1.22 16.57
CA ALA A 32 4.80 0.15 16.47
C ALA A 32 3.70 0.34 15.41
N GLY A 33 3.29 -0.74 14.72
CA GLY A 33 2.34 -0.68 13.61
C GLY A 33 0.97 -0.12 14.00
N GLU A 34 0.41 -0.59 15.11
CA GLU A 34 -0.90 -0.12 15.61
C GLU A 34 -0.85 1.37 16.00
N GLN A 35 0.22 1.79 16.68
CA GLN A 35 0.41 3.17 17.11
C GLN A 35 0.52 4.11 15.89
N LEU A 36 1.34 3.73 14.90
CA LEU A 36 1.50 4.50 13.67
C LEU A 36 0.19 4.59 12.89
N TRP A 37 -0.53 3.47 12.78
CA TRP A 37 -1.84 3.43 12.11
C TRP A 37 -2.83 4.39 12.76
N GLY A 38 -2.97 4.35 14.10
CA GLY A 38 -3.81 5.29 14.84
C GLY A 38 -3.40 6.74 14.61
N ARG A 39 -2.09 7.03 14.61
CA ARG A 39 -1.56 8.38 14.36
C ARG A 39 -1.92 8.90 12.96
N LEU A 40 -1.85 8.05 11.93
CA LEU A 40 -2.20 8.39 10.55
C LEU A 40 -3.70 8.63 10.39
N LEU A 41 -4.54 7.79 11.01
CA LEU A 41 -6.00 7.98 11.00
C LEU A 41 -6.39 9.33 11.63
N GLU A 42 -5.79 9.68 12.76
CA GLU A 42 -6.07 10.95 13.42
C GLU A 42 -5.59 12.15 12.59
N ALA A 43 -4.38 12.07 12.03
CA ALA A 43 -3.85 13.12 11.16
C ALA A 43 -4.70 13.31 9.89
N GLY A 44 -5.29 12.23 9.37
CA GLY A 44 -6.13 12.25 8.17
C GLY A 44 -7.59 12.64 8.43
N ARG A 45 -8.05 12.66 9.68
CA ARG A 45 -9.46 12.96 10.03
C ARG A 45 -9.95 14.29 9.44
N PRO A 46 -9.21 15.42 9.49
CA PRO A 46 -9.66 16.68 8.90
C PRO A 46 -9.76 16.65 7.36
N LEU A 47 -9.10 15.68 6.72
CA LEU A 47 -9.11 15.47 5.27
C LEU A 47 -10.21 14.49 4.83
N GLY A 48 -11.02 13.98 5.77
CA GLY A 48 -12.02 12.96 5.49
C GLY A 48 -11.42 11.60 5.13
N LEU A 49 -10.22 11.29 5.64
CA LEU A 49 -9.54 10.01 5.41
C LEU A 49 -10.44 8.84 5.81
N LYS A 50 -10.48 7.81 4.96
CA LYS A 50 -11.19 6.56 5.22
C LYS A 50 -10.26 5.38 4.99
N PRO A 51 -10.17 4.42 5.92
CA PRO A 51 -9.54 3.15 5.63
C PRO A 51 -10.35 2.39 4.58
N TYR A 52 -9.67 1.71 3.66
CA TYR A 52 -10.31 0.80 2.71
C TYR A 52 -9.68 -0.59 2.84
N GLY A 53 -10.50 -1.61 2.61
CA GLY A 53 -10.10 -3.01 2.71
C GLY A 53 -9.53 -3.57 1.41
N VAL A 54 -9.21 -4.86 1.46
CA VAL A 54 -8.60 -5.60 0.33
C VAL A 54 -9.50 -5.71 -0.89
N GLU A 55 -10.83 -5.67 -0.73
CA GLU A 55 -11.78 -5.71 -1.86
C GLU A 55 -11.68 -4.45 -2.71
N ALA A 56 -11.70 -3.27 -2.08
CA ALA A 56 -11.52 -2.00 -2.77
C ALA A 56 -10.14 -1.93 -3.44
N LEU A 57 -9.08 -2.37 -2.74
CA LEU A 57 -7.75 -2.48 -3.33
C LEU A 57 -7.72 -3.42 -4.54
N GLY A 58 -8.45 -4.54 -4.46
CA GLY A 58 -8.59 -5.52 -5.53
C GLY A 58 -9.27 -4.96 -6.77
N ALA A 59 -10.25 -4.07 -6.63
CA ALA A 59 -10.84 -3.37 -7.75
C ALA A 59 -9.85 -2.36 -8.37
N LEU A 60 -9.26 -1.50 -7.54
CA LEU A 60 -8.36 -0.43 -8.00
C LEU A 60 -7.11 -0.98 -8.71
N ARG A 61 -6.53 -2.08 -8.21
CA ARG A 61 -5.35 -2.71 -8.84
C ARG A 61 -5.68 -3.27 -10.22
N VAL A 62 -6.91 -3.76 -10.43
CA VAL A 62 -7.38 -4.25 -11.74
C VAL A 62 -7.53 -3.08 -12.70
N GLU A 63 -8.14 -1.97 -12.27
CA GLU A 63 -8.23 -0.76 -13.08
C GLU A 63 -6.84 -0.22 -13.47
N LYS A 64 -5.86 -0.35 -12.58
CA LYS A 64 -4.47 0.03 -12.85
C LYS A 64 -3.72 -0.96 -13.77
N GLY A 65 -4.22 -2.18 -13.93
CA GLY A 65 -3.56 -3.26 -14.69
C GLY A 65 -2.45 -3.97 -13.91
N HIS A 66 -2.41 -3.88 -12.58
CA HIS A 66 -1.46 -4.66 -11.79
C HIS A 66 -1.92 -6.11 -11.67
N VAL A 67 -1.08 -7.04 -12.13
CA VAL A 67 -1.32 -8.48 -12.02
C VAL A 67 -1.12 -8.98 -10.59
N ALA A 68 -1.93 -9.94 -10.17
CA ALA A 68 -1.89 -10.58 -8.86
C ALA A 68 -2.13 -12.08 -9.01
N GLY A 69 -2.28 -12.78 -7.87
CA GLY A 69 -2.54 -14.23 -7.82
C GLY A 69 -3.49 -14.78 -8.89
N PRO A 70 -4.67 -14.17 -9.15
CA PRO A 70 -5.60 -14.66 -10.17
C PRO A 70 -5.05 -14.64 -11.61
N GLU A 71 -4.13 -13.74 -11.95
CA GLU A 71 -3.54 -13.64 -13.28
C GLU A 71 -2.21 -14.38 -13.40
N ILE A 72 -1.54 -14.69 -12.29
CA ILE A 72 -0.30 -15.49 -12.21
C ILE A 72 -0.54 -16.83 -11.49
N ASP A 73 -1.49 -17.60 -12.00
CA ASP A 73 -1.93 -18.89 -11.43
C ASP A 73 -1.19 -20.11 -12.01
N GLY A 74 -0.11 -19.88 -12.79
CA GLY A 74 0.68 -20.90 -13.45
C GLY A 74 0.12 -21.37 -14.80
N ARG A 75 -0.99 -20.80 -15.28
CA ARG A 75 -1.56 -21.08 -16.62
C ARG A 75 -1.21 -20.02 -17.66
N THR A 76 -0.61 -18.91 -17.23
CA THR A 76 -0.18 -17.77 -18.02
C THR A 76 1.34 -17.63 -17.93
N THR A 77 1.96 -17.16 -19.01
CA THR A 77 3.36 -16.72 -19.02
C THR A 77 3.45 -15.20 -18.79
N LEU A 78 4.65 -14.69 -18.55
CA LEU A 78 4.87 -13.23 -18.47
C LEU A 78 4.54 -12.53 -19.80
N ASP A 79 4.83 -13.21 -20.92
CA ASP A 79 4.55 -12.69 -22.27
C ASP A 79 3.03 -12.54 -22.50
N ASP A 80 2.21 -13.52 -22.06
CA ASP A 80 0.74 -13.45 -22.13
C ASP A 80 0.16 -12.27 -21.34
N LEU A 81 0.86 -11.83 -20.29
CA LEU A 81 0.46 -10.74 -19.40
C LEU A 81 1.04 -9.37 -19.84
N GLY A 82 1.91 -9.34 -20.85
CA GLY A 82 2.58 -8.13 -21.31
C GLY A 82 3.59 -7.55 -20.32
N LEU A 83 4.32 -8.42 -19.58
CA LEU A 83 5.31 -8.05 -18.56
C LEU A 83 6.75 -8.40 -18.95
#